data_AF-A0A6J8CB50-F1
#
_entry.id   AF-A0A6J8CB50-F1
#
_cell.length_a   1.000
_cell.length_b   1.000
_cell.length_c   1.000
_cell.angle_alpha   90.00
_cell.angle_beta   90.00
_cell.angle_gamma   90.00
#
_symmetry.space_group_name_H-M   'P 1'
#
loop_
_entity.id
_entity.type
_entity.pdbx_description
1 polymer ?
#
loop_
_entity_poly.entity_id
_entity_poly.type
_entity_poly.pdbx_seq_one_letter_code
_entity_poly.pdbx_strand_id
1 'polypeptide(L)'
;MVGEKQRSRLWKAGILKRMFAGIMIVGISLFCYLVFFQAPGHFVYTHANTHAQCMIPQINPFDKDILAFFWQPDPIVCTKNTELVYIDDNDTVHINYSRTNLEVVNCSCQNIIRETENDNEVVFRLPVWFSKSSKLTSDFIKVQCYDYSGNLLYERLHYHIHKSRKNFTSDENRFSVLILGIDGIHFKGICKSWRENTFPNMVAFLAGRIGYSKDFPVDPNVFFDKHPFIWNNFSKDGAVTMYAEDWPRLSTFNYAVPGFNQSPTDHYFRPFYLGINKMRKYQSTINEALLFLENQNIKVGETSTLCYSDKPKHVLQLDYFKRFLKSYRNKLKFGLSWLNEISHDYVNFIKLADDDLLDFLVFLKEGGYLEKSVLFF
;
A
#
# COMPACT_ATOMS: atom_id res chain seq x y z
N MET A 1 -48.15 -42.50 -22.95
CA MET A 1 -46.82 -42.63 -23.57
C MET A 1 -46.12 -41.31 -23.94
N VAL A 2 -46.73 -40.12 -23.78
CA VAL A 2 -46.06 -38.83 -24.11
C VAL A 2 -45.27 -38.25 -22.92
N GLY A 3 -45.67 -38.52 -21.67
CA GLY A 3 -45.01 -37.97 -20.47
C GLY A 3 -43.62 -38.54 -20.12
N GLU A 4 -43.35 -39.82 -20.42
CA GLU A 4 -42.06 -40.45 -20.10
C GLU A 4 -40.91 -39.98 -21.02
N LYS A 5 -41.19 -39.74 -22.31
CA LYS A 5 -40.19 -39.20 -23.26
C LYS A 5 -39.76 -37.78 -22.89
N GLN A 6 -40.66 -36.96 -22.33
CA GLN A 6 -40.37 -35.59 -21.94
C GLN A 6 -39.57 -35.51 -20.62
N ARG A 7 -39.87 -36.40 -19.66
CA ARG A 7 -39.12 -36.55 -18.40
C ARG A 7 -37.69 -37.06 -18.64
N SER A 8 -37.52 -38.00 -19.57
CA SER A 8 -36.20 -38.52 -20.00
C SER A 8 -35.32 -37.43 -20.64
N ARG A 9 -35.91 -36.56 -21.49
CA ARG A 9 -35.19 -35.45 -22.14
C ARG A 9 -34.73 -34.37 -21.14
N LEU A 10 -35.57 -34.02 -20.17
CA LEU A 10 -35.23 -33.05 -19.11
C LEU A 10 -34.14 -33.59 -18.17
N TRP A 11 -34.17 -34.88 -17.86
CA TRP A 11 -33.14 -35.53 -17.05
C TRP A 11 -31.78 -35.59 -17.76
N LYS A 12 -31.77 -35.93 -19.07
CA LYS A 12 -30.55 -35.89 -19.90
C LYS A 12 -29.99 -34.47 -20.06
N ALA A 13 -30.83 -33.46 -20.22
CA ALA A 13 -30.40 -32.05 -20.27
C ALA A 13 -29.81 -31.57 -18.92
N GLY A 14 -30.37 -32.03 -17.79
CA GLY A 14 -29.82 -31.75 -16.46
C GLY A 14 -28.45 -32.40 -16.21
N ILE A 15 -28.25 -33.63 -16.69
CA ILE A 15 -26.95 -34.31 -16.64
C ILE A 15 -25.94 -33.60 -17.53
N LEU A 16 -26.32 -33.23 -18.76
CA LEU A 16 -25.44 -32.51 -19.67
C LEU A 16 -25.01 -31.16 -19.09
N LYS A 17 -25.91 -30.39 -18.48
CA LYS A 17 -25.57 -29.14 -17.77
C LYS A 17 -24.62 -29.38 -16.59
N ARG A 18 -24.82 -30.45 -15.81
CA ARG A 18 -23.91 -30.80 -14.70
C ARG A 18 -22.54 -31.27 -15.19
N MET A 19 -22.48 -31.98 -16.31
CA MET A 19 -21.21 -32.36 -16.96
C MET A 19 -20.47 -31.14 -17.51
N PHE A 20 -21.16 -30.21 -18.19
CA PHE A 20 -20.56 -28.95 -18.63
C PHE A 20 -20.07 -28.09 -17.46
N ALA A 21 -20.84 -27.99 -16.38
CA ALA A 21 -20.41 -27.30 -15.16
C ALA A 21 -19.18 -27.99 -14.53
N GLY A 22 -19.15 -29.32 -14.49
CA GLY A 22 -17.99 -30.08 -14.01
C GLY A 22 -16.74 -29.87 -14.87
N ILE A 23 -16.87 -29.88 -16.20
CA ILE A 23 -15.76 -29.62 -17.13
C ILE A 23 -15.25 -28.19 -16.97
N MET A 24 -16.13 -27.19 -16.80
CA MET A 24 -15.73 -25.81 -16.53
C MET A 24 -14.99 -25.69 -15.19
N ILE A 25 -15.46 -26.36 -14.13
CA ILE A 25 -14.80 -26.34 -12.82
C ILE A 25 -13.42 -27.01 -12.88
N VAL A 26 -13.29 -28.12 -13.59
CA VAL A 26 -12.00 -28.81 -13.79
C VAL A 26 -11.08 -27.96 -14.65
N GLY A 27 -11.58 -27.35 -15.73
CA GLY A 27 -10.80 -26.45 -16.58
C GLY A 27 -10.29 -25.22 -15.84
N ILE A 28 -11.14 -24.60 -15.01
CA ILE A 28 -10.74 -23.47 -14.14
C ILE A 28 -9.73 -23.94 -13.10
N SER A 29 -9.95 -25.10 -12.46
CA SER A 29 -9.00 -25.65 -11.47
C SER A 29 -7.64 -25.96 -12.10
N LEU A 30 -7.62 -26.51 -13.32
CA LEU A 30 -6.39 -26.85 -14.03
C LEU A 30 -5.67 -25.59 -14.54
N PHE A 31 -6.41 -24.60 -15.02
CA PHE A 31 -5.87 -23.28 -15.38
C PHE A 31 -5.27 -22.59 -14.15
N CYS A 32 -6.00 -22.55 -13.03
CA CYS A 32 -5.47 -22.06 -11.76
C CYS A 32 -4.22 -22.84 -11.35
N TYR A 33 -4.21 -24.17 -11.46
CA TYR A 33 -3.03 -24.96 -11.12
C TYR A 33 -1.83 -24.60 -12.00
N LEU A 34 -1.99 -24.51 -13.32
CA LEU A 34 -0.90 -24.18 -14.24
C LEU A 34 -0.39 -22.74 -14.07
N VAL A 35 -1.28 -21.80 -13.76
CA VAL A 35 -0.95 -20.39 -13.56
C VAL A 35 -0.31 -20.14 -12.19
N PHE A 36 -0.84 -20.73 -11.12
CA PHE A 36 -0.38 -20.48 -9.74
C PHE A 36 0.73 -21.44 -9.27
N PHE A 37 0.92 -22.59 -9.92
CA PHE A 37 1.93 -23.60 -9.54
C PHE A 37 2.99 -23.86 -10.64
N GLN A 38 3.29 -22.88 -11.50
CA GLN A 38 4.60 -22.88 -12.14
C GLN A 38 5.64 -22.60 -11.06
N ALA A 39 6.26 -23.66 -10.53
CA ALA A 39 7.40 -23.52 -9.63
C ALA A 39 8.48 -22.70 -10.35
N PRO A 40 8.87 -21.52 -9.84
CA PRO A 40 10.00 -20.80 -10.40
C PRO A 40 11.22 -21.73 -10.33
N GLY A 41 12.00 -21.79 -11.39
CA GLY A 41 13.25 -22.55 -11.37
C GLY A 41 14.14 -22.01 -10.25
N HIS A 42 14.32 -22.77 -9.17
CA HIS A 42 15.23 -22.39 -8.10
C HIS A 42 16.66 -22.65 -8.55
N PHE A 43 17.36 -21.59 -8.95
CA PHE A 43 18.80 -21.63 -9.17
C PHE A 43 19.50 -21.39 -7.85
N VAL A 44 19.93 -22.46 -7.18
CA VAL A 44 20.75 -22.36 -5.97
C VAL A 44 22.22 -22.30 -6.39
N TYR A 45 22.81 -21.12 -6.31
CA TYR A 45 24.25 -20.96 -6.45
C TYR A 45 24.92 -21.35 -5.13
N THR A 46 25.41 -22.59 -5.04
CA THR A 46 26.18 -23.05 -3.87
C THR A 46 27.65 -22.73 -4.05
N HIS A 47 28.24 -22.00 -3.10
CA HIS A 47 29.68 -21.82 -3.05
C HIS A 47 30.29 -22.97 -2.28
N ALA A 48 31.15 -23.78 -2.92
CA ALA A 48 31.75 -24.97 -2.30
C ALA A 48 32.67 -24.63 -1.11
N ASN A 49 33.14 -23.39 -1.00
CA ASN A 49 33.97 -22.91 0.09
C ASN A 49 33.31 -21.71 0.78
N THR A 50 32.75 -21.91 1.98
CA THR A 50 32.08 -20.87 2.77
C THR A 50 33.03 -19.83 3.38
N HIS A 51 34.34 -20.06 3.36
CA HIS A 51 35.37 -19.13 3.82
C HIS A 51 35.99 -18.30 2.68
N ALA A 52 35.64 -18.60 1.42
CA ALA A 52 36.09 -17.81 0.28
C ALA A 52 35.28 -16.51 0.17
N GLN A 53 35.86 -15.53 -0.52
CA GLN A 53 35.18 -14.27 -0.83
C GLN A 53 33.89 -14.56 -1.62
N CYS A 54 32.75 -14.06 -1.13
CA CYS A 54 31.48 -14.13 -1.85
C CYS A 54 31.57 -13.30 -3.14
N MET A 55 31.72 -13.98 -4.27
CA MET A 55 31.74 -13.36 -5.59
C MET A 55 30.30 -13.33 -6.12
N ILE A 56 29.62 -12.19 -5.97
CA ILE A 56 28.29 -12.00 -6.57
C ILE A 56 28.48 -11.88 -8.09
N PRO A 57 27.87 -12.77 -8.91
CA PRO A 57 28.02 -12.72 -10.35
C PRO A 57 27.48 -11.38 -10.87
N GLN A 58 28.24 -10.73 -11.76
CA GLN A 58 27.74 -9.56 -12.46
C GLN A 58 26.82 -10.00 -13.60
N ILE A 59 25.53 -10.03 -13.30
CA ILE A 59 24.49 -10.28 -14.30
C ILE A 59 24.29 -9.00 -15.10
N ASN A 60 24.29 -9.10 -16.43
CA ASN A 60 23.91 -7.99 -17.30
C ASN A 60 22.38 -7.82 -17.26
N PRO A 61 21.82 -6.75 -16.67
CA PRO A 61 20.37 -6.58 -16.58
C PRO A 61 19.70 -6.40 -17.95
N PHE A 62 20.48 -6.08 -18.99
CA PHE A 62 20.02 -5.93 -20.37
C PHE A 62 20.36 -7.15 -21.24
N ASP A 63 20.64 -8.29 -20.63
CA ASP A 63 20.79 -9.54 -21.37
C ASP A 63 19.48 -9.88 -22.09
N LYS A 64 19.57 -10.42 -23.32
CA LYS A 64 18.40 -10.75 -24.14
C LYS A 64 17.48 -11.74 -23.44
N ASP A 65 18.05 -12.68 -22.69
CA ASP A 65 17.28 -13.70 -21.97
C ASP A 65 16.49 -13.08 -20.80
N ILE A 66 17.03 -12.03 -20.19
CA ILE A 66 16.36 -11.29 -19.11
C ILE A 66 15.31 -10.34 -19.68
N LEU A 67 15.65 -9.61 -20.74
CA LEU A 67 14.74 -8.68 -21.42
C LEU A 67 13.50 -9.38 -21.96
N ALA A 68 13.57 -10.68 -22.28
CA ALA A 68 12.41 -11.47 -22.71
C ALA A 68 11.29 -11.57 -21.65
N PHE A 69 11.61 -11.38 -20.37
CA PHE A 69 10.62 -11.37 -19.28
C PHE A 69 9.99 -9.99 -19.04
N PHE A 70 10.61 -8.93 -19.58
CA PHE A 70 10.13 -7.56 -19.42
C PHE A 70 9.26 -7.15 -20.60
N TRP A 71 8.04 -6.71 -20.30
CA TRP A 71 7.11 -6.19 -21.28
C TRP A 71 6.40 -4.96 -20.72
N GLN A 72 5.78 -4.16 -21.59
CA GLN A 72 5.17 -2.91 -21.19
C GLN A 72 3.68 -3.10 -20.88
N PRO A 73 3.25 -2.96 -19.62
CA PRO A 73 1.84 -2.94 -19.27
C PRO A 73 1.14 -1.67 -19.74
N ASP A 74 -0.17 -1.82 -19.98
CA ASP A 74 -1.05 -0.69 -20.23
C ASP A 74 -1.03 0.29 -19.05
N PRO A 75 -1.14 1.62 -19.29
CA PRO A 75 -1.19 2.61 -18.22
C PRO A 75 -2.34 2.39 -17.24
N ILE A 76 -2.11 2.74 -15.97
CA ILE A 76 -3.12 2.66 -14.91
C ILE A 76 -4.23 3.69 -15.20
N VAL A 77 -5.46 3.22 -15.43
CA VAL A 77 -6.63 4.07 -15.63
C VAL A 77 -7.50 4.08 -14.37
N CYS A 78 -7.65 5.25 -13.76
CA CYS A 78 -8.48 5.48 -12.57
C CYS A 78 -9.77 6.23 -12.91
N THR A 79 -10.80 6.09 -12.07
CA THR A 79 -12.09 6.77 -12.27
C THR A 79 -11.92 8.28 -12.12
N LYS A 80 -12.28 9.06 -13.15
CA LYS A 80 -12.32 10.52 -13.03
C LYS A 80 -13.51 10.93 -12.14
N ASN A 81 -13.24 11.16 -10.86
CA ASN A 81 -14.20 11.74 -9.93
C ASN A 81 -13.81 13.18 -9.58
N THR A 82 -14.80 14.07 -9.55
CA THR A 82 -14.61 15.44 -9.06
C THR A 82 -14.35 15.44 -7.56
N GLU A 83 -13.19 15.98 -7.17
CA GLU A 83 -12.86 16.24 -5.78
C GLU A 83 -13.73 17.39 -5.25
N LEU A 84 -14.71 17.05 -4.41
CA LEU A 84 -15.67 18.01 -3.84
C LEU A 84 -15.13 18.76 -2.63
N VAL A 85 -14.06 18.25 -2.03
CA VAL A 85 -13.56 18.70 -0.73
C VAL A 85 -12.04 18.81 -0.80
N TYR A 86 -11.49 19.90 -0.27
CA TYR A 86 -10.06 20.11 -0.12
C TYR A 86 -9.71 20.43 1.33
N ILE A 87 -8.46 20.15 1.71
CA ILE A 87 -7.94 20.42 3.05
C ILE A 87 -6.87 21.50 2.90
N ASP A 88 -6.98 22.56 3.68
CA ASP A 88 -6.00 23.65 3.71
C ASP A 88 -4.80 23.35 4.63
N ASP A 89 -3.80 24.23 4.61
CA ASP A 89 -2.60 24.11 5.47
C ASP A 89 -2.87 24.40 6.96
N ASN A 90 -4.09 24.85 7.30
CA ASN A 90 -4.54 25.16 8.66
C ASN A 90 -5.38 24.04 9.26
N ASP A 91 -5.20 22.80 8.78
CA ASP A 91 -5.94 21.61 9.21
C ASP A 91 -7.47 21.79 9.08
N THR A 92 -7.95 22.52 8.07
CA THR A 92 -9.39 22.76 7.87
C THR A 92 -9.86 22.14 6.56
N VAL A 93 -10.91 21.33 6.65
CA VAL A 93 -11.58 20.75 5.50
C VAL A 93 -12.63 21.73 4.98
N HIS A 94 -12.63 21.98 3.68
CA HIS A 94 -13.51 22.92 2.99
C HIS A 94 -14.24 22.26 1.83
N ILE A 95 -15.51 22.62 1.64
CA ILE A 95 -16.29 22.21 0.47
C ILE A 95 -15.97 23.14 -0.70
N ASN A 96 -15.64 22.57 -1.86
CA ASN A 96 -15.32 23.31 -3.06
C ASN A 96 -16.58 23.65 -3.86
N TYR A 97 -17.35 24.64 -3.40
CA TYR A 97 -18.57 25.07 -4.08
C TYR A 97 -18.36 25.53 -5.53
N SER A 98 -17.18 26.07 -5.85
CA SER A 98 -16.86 26.58 -7.19
C SER A 98 -16.73 25.48 -8.24
N ARG A 99 -16.51 24.22 -7.83
CA ARG A 99 -16.43 23.06 -8.72
C ARG A 99 -17.73 22.25 -8.79
N THR A 100 -18.75 22.63 -8.02
CA THR A 100 -19.98 21.84 -7.87
C THR A 100 -21.17 22.59 -8.43
N ASN A 101 -21.72 22.10 -9.54
CA ASN A 101 -23.11 22.39 -9.93
C ASN A 101 -24.13 21.63 -9.04
N LEU A 102 -23.65 21.00 -7.96
CA LEU A 102 -24.43 20.17 -7.05
C LEU A 102 -24.83 21.00 -5.83
N GLU A 103 -26.11 20.93 -5.49
CA GLU A 103 -26.67 21.52 -4.28
C GLU A 103 -26.26 20.70 -3.03
N VAL A 104 -24.99 20.81 -2.65
CA VAL A 104 -24.46 20.16 -1.45
C VAL A 104 -24.96 20.89 -0.20
N VAL A 105 -25.66 20.17 0.67
CA VAL A 105 -26.36 20.76 1.83
C VAL A 105 -25.56 20.61 3.11
N ASN A 106 -25.06 19.39 3.34
CA ASN A 106 -24.36 19.05 4.56
C ASN A 106 -23.37 17.93 4.29
N CYS A 107 -22.16 18.08 4.83
CA CYS A 107 -21.15 17.04 4.82
C CYS A 107 -20.88 16.57 6.24
N SER A 108 -20.59 15.30 6.40
CA SER A 108 -20.09 14.70 7.63
C SER A 108 -18.61 14.37 7.46
N CYS A 109 -17.83 14.63 8.52
CA CYS A 109 -16.44 14.23 8.64
C CYS A 109 -16.30 13.25 9.80
N GLN A 110 -15.75 12.06 9.54
CA GLN A 110 -15.47 11.05 10.53
C GLN A 110 -13.96 10.80 10.60
N ASN A 111 -13.36 10.92 11.78
CA ASN A 111 -11.96 10.55 11.95
C ASN A 111 -11.78 9.04 11.84
N ILE A 112 -10.73 8.63 11.15
CA ILE A 112 -10.31 7.22 11.10
C ILE A 112 -9.29 7.03 12.21
N ILE A 113 -9.64 6.18 13.16
CA ILE A 113 -8.73 5.81 14.25
C ILE A 113 -8.44 4.33 14.20
N ARG A 114 -7.26 3.96 14.66
CA ARG A 114 -6.89 2.56 14.84
C ARG A 114 -7.52 2.02 16.13
N GLU A 115 -7.93 0.76 16.11
CA GLU A 115 -8.42 0.08 17.31
C GLU A 115 -7.24 -0.20 18.27
N THR A 116 -7.47 0.01 19.58
CA THR A 116 -6.48 -0.32 20.60
C THR A 116 -6.31 -1.84 20.63
N GLU A 117 -5.08 -2.35 20.78
CA GLU A 117 -4.79 -3.79 20.81
C GLU A 117 -5.08 -4.54 19.49
N ASN A 118 -5.38 -3.84 18.39
CA ASN A 118 -5.55 -4.46 17.08
C ASN A 118 -5.06 -3.56 15.94
N ASP A 119 -3.86 -3.84 15.43
CA ASP A 119 -3.25 -3.07 14.34
C ASP A 119 -3.87 -3.34 12.95
N ASN A 120 -4.79 -4.29 12.87
CA ASN A 120 -5.46 -4.69 11.63
C ASN A 120 -6.87 -4.13 11.49
N GLU A 121 -7.37 -3.42 12.50
CA GLU A 121 -8.72 -2.84 12.48
C GLU A 121 -8.71 -1.32 12.70
N VAL A 122 -9.65 -0.65 12.04
CA VAL A 122 -9.88 0.78 12.17
C VAL A 122 -11.35 1.07 12.45
N VAL A 123 -11.61 2.09 13.24
CA VAL A 123 -12.96 2.55 13.58
C VAL A 123 -13.18 3.95 13.03
N PHE A 124 -14.33 4.15 12.39
CA PHE A 124 -14.80 5.49 12.03
C PHE A 124 -15.49 6.11 13.23
N ARG A 125 -14.99 7.25 13.71
CA ARG A 125 -15.58 7.99 14.85
C ARG A 125 -16.92 8.61 14.48
N LEU A 126 -17.57 9.18 15.50
CA LEU A 126 -18.83 9.89 15.33
C LEU A 126 -18.69 11.00 14.28
N PRO A 127 -19.65 11.12 13.34
CA PRO A 127 -19.63 12.15 12.31
C PRO A 127 -19.77 13.54 12.92
N VAL A 128 -18.85 14.42 12.54
CA VAL A 128 -18.96 15.86 12.77
C VAL A 128 -19.55 16.48 11.50
N TRP A 129 -20.75 17.02 11.62
CA TRP A 129 -21.45 17.65 10.52
C TRP A 129 -20.98 19.08 10.31
N PHE A 130 -20.81 19.48 9.06
CA PHE A 130 -20.39 20.82 8.69
C PHE A 130 -20.99 21.23 7.35
N SER A 131 -21.42 22.48 7.28
CA SER A 131 -21.99 23.04 6.06
C SER A 131 -20.95 23.73 5.20
N LYS A 132 -19.91 24.36 5.75
CA LYS A 132 -18.86 25.06 4.96
C LYS A 132 -17.47 24.47 5.18
N SER A 133 -17.05 24.42 6.44
CA SER A 133 -15.73 23.95 6.81
C SER A 133 -15.72 23.32 8.21
N SER A 134 -14.75 22.44 8.47
CA SER A 134 -14.53 21.82 9.77
C SER A 134 -13.05 21.67 10.07
N LYS A 135 -12.67 21.74 11.35
CA LYS A 135 -11.27 21.58 11.76
C LYS A 135 -10.95 20.09 11.97
N LEU A 136 -9.84 19.67 11.39
CA LEU A 136 -9.31 18.32 11.52
C LEU A 136 -8.61 18.13 12.86
N THR A 137 -8.70 16.89 13.34
CA THR A 137 -8.08 16.46 14.60
C THR A 137 -7.26 15.18 14.42
N SER A 138 -7.19 14.66 13.19
CA SER A 138 -6.44 13.47 12.81
C SER A 138 -5.95 13.59 11.38
N ASP A 139 -4.92 12.82 11.05
CA ASP A 139 -4.37 12.74 9.70
C ASP A 139 -5.38 12.21 8.68
N PHE A 140 -6.24 11.28 9.09
CA PHE A 140 -7.13 10.55 8.20
C PHE A 140 -8.59 10.80 8.55
N ILE A 141 -9.38 11.11 7.53
CA ILE A 141 -10.80 11.37 7.68
C ILE A 141 -11.59 10.72 6.55
N LYS A 142 -12.80 10.29 6.88
CA LYS A 142 -13.84 9.91 5.93
C LYS A 142 -14.80 11.09 5.80
N VAL A 143 -15.05 11.52 4.57
CA VAL A 143 -16.02 12.59 4.27
C VAL A 143 -17.18 11.99 3.49
N GLN A 144 -18.40 12.30 3.94
CA GLN A 144 -19.62 11.98 3.22
C GLN A 144 -20.43 13.25 3.02
N CYS A 145 -20.89 13.53 1.81
CA CYS A 145 -21.73 14.70 1.53
C CYS A 145 -23.09 14.27 0.97
N TYR A 146 -24.12 15.01 1.35
CA TYR A 146 -25.51 14.69 1.02
C TYR A 146 -26.22 15.88 0.33
N ASP A 147 -27.19 15.55 -0.52
CA ASP A 147 -28.11 16.51 -1.14
C ASP A 147 -29.30 16.87 -0.22
N TYR A 148 -30.19 17.76 -0.67
CA TYR A 148 -31.42 18.14 0.06
C TYR A 148 -32.39 16.97 0.28
N SER A 149 -32.30 15.92 -0.53
CA SER A 149 -33.13 14.72 -0.45
C SER A 149 -32.53 13.64 0.46
N GLY A 150 -31.32 13.86 0.99
CA GLY A 150 -30.59 12.89 1.81
C GLY A 150 -29.82 11.84 1.01
N ASN A 151 -29.67 11.98 -0.32
CA ASN A 151 -28.87 11.08 -1.13
C ASN A 151 -27.38 11.38 -0.96
N LEU A 152 -26.57 10.31 -0.92
CA LEU A 152 -25.12 10.39 -0.83
C LEU A 152 -24.54 10.85 -2.18
N LEU A 153 -24.01 12.06 -2.24
CA LEU A 153 -23.36 12.63 -3.42
C LEU A 153 -21.86 12.30 -3.47
N TYR A 154 -21.25 12.16 -2.29
CA TYR A 154 -19.80 12.02 -2.15
C TYR A 154 -19.49 11.11 -0.98
N GLU A 155 -18.60 10.16 -1.20
CA GLU A 155 -18.00 9.39 -0.12
C GLU A 155 -16.54 9.11 -0.46
N ARG A 156 -15.62 9.67 0.34
CA ARG A 156 -14.19 9.49 0.12
C ARG A 156 -13.40 9.62 1.41
N LEU A 157 -12.27 8.93 1.47
CA LEU A 157 -11.24 9.11 2.48
C LEU A 157 -10.25 10.18 2.00
N HIS A 158 -9.89 11.06 2.92
CA HIS A 158 -8.84 12.05 2.71
C HIS A 158 -7.75 11.85 3.76
N TYR A 159 -6.53 12.22 3.36
CA TYR A 159 -5.36 12.23 4.22
C TYR A 159 -4.74 13.63 4.25
N HIS A 160 -4.24 14.00 5.41
CA HIS A 160 -3.50 15.22 5.68
C HIS A 160 -2.46 14.93 6.77
N ILE A 161 -1.49 15.83 6.93
CA ILE A 161 -0.50 15.74 8.01
C ILE A 161 -0.94 16.69 9.11
N HIS A 162 -1.71 16.17 10.07
CA HIS A 162 -2.12 16.96 11.22
C HIS A 162 -0.92 17.15 12.13
N LYS A 163 -0.50 18.41 12.32
CA LYS A 163 0.73 18.70 13.08
C LYS A 163 0.60 18.23 14.53
N SER A 164 1.47 17.31 14.92
CA SER A 164 1.52 16.83 16.30
C SER A 164 1.84 17.97 17.26
N ARG A 165 1.25 17.94 18.46
CA ARG A 165 1.53 18.91 19.53
C ARG A 165 2.90 18.71 20.18
N LYS A 166 3.67 17.70 19.75
CA LYS A 166 5.02 17.43 20.25
C LYS A 166 6.00 18.51 19.77
N ASN A 167 6.94 18.87 20.64
CA ASN A 167 8.05 19.76 20.29
C ASN A 167 9.13 18.96 19.58
N PHE A 168 9.24 19.12 18.26
CA PHE A 168 10.29 18.51 17.46
C PHE A 168 11.55 19.37 17.38
N THR A 169 12.70 18.73 17.40
CA THR A 169 14.01 19.37 17.33
C THR A 169 14.27 19.93 15.93
N SER A 170 14.84 21.14 15.89
CA SER A 170 15.40 21.79 14.70
C SER A 170 16.93 21.79 14.85
N ASP A 171 17.56 20.62 14.82
CA ASP A 171 19.02 20.53 14.92
C ASP A 171 19.63 20.81 13.55
N GLU A 172 20.41 21.89 13.43
CA GLU A 172 21.03 22.28 12.17
C GLU A 172 22.21 21.39 11.77
N ASN A 173 22.77 20.63 12.72
CA ASN A 173 23.97 19.82 12.53
C ASN A 173 23.69 18.34 12.24
N ARG A 174 22.41 17.92 12.24
CA ARG A 174 22.01 16.53 11.97
C ARG A 174 21.24 16.41 10.67
N PHE A 175 21.53 15.33 9.93
CA PHE A 175 20.79 14.99 8.73
C PHE A 175 19.50 14.24 9.08
N SER A 176 18.41 14.61 8.40
CA SER A 176 17.20 13.79 8.37
C SER A 176 17.43 12.51 7.57
N VAL A 177 16.72 11.44 7.89
CA VAL A 177 16.82 10.17 7.16
C VAL A 177 15.50 9.90 6.46
N LEU A 178 15.55 9.79 5.14
CA LEU A 178 14.40 9.47 4.30
C LEU A 178 14.69 8.13 3.63
N ILE A 179 13.76 7.20 3.72
CA ILE A 179 13.84 5.88 3.11
C ILE A 179 12.61 5.72 2.23
N LEU A 180 12.82 5.50 0.95
CA LEU A 180 11.79 5.12 -0.01
C LEU A 180 12.19 3.77 -0.58
N GLY A 181 11.44 2.72 -0.31
CA GLY A 181 11.74 1.37 -0.80
C GLY A 181 10.60 0.76 -1.59
N ILE A 182 10.95 -0.18 -2.45
CA ILE A 182 10.02 -0.93 -3.31
C ILE A 182 10.35 -2.41 -3.11
N ASP A 183 9.37 -3.19 -2.69
CA ASP A 183 9.58 -4.56 -2.20
C ASP A 183 10.27 -5.48 -3.22
N GLY A 184 9.88 -5.35 -4.49
CA GLY A 184 10.34 -6.21 -5.59
C GLY A 184 11.66 -5.78 -6.26
N ILE A 185 12.37 -4.76 -5.76
CA ILE A 185 13.61 -4.27 -6.40
C ILE A 185 14.82 -4.51 -5.51
N HIS A 186 15.86 -5.10 -6.08
CA HIS A 186 17.16 -5.24 -5.42
C HIS A 186 18.22 -4.47 -6.18
N PHE A 187 18.71 -3.40 -5.56
CA PHE A 187 19.85 -2.66 -6.08
C PHE A 187 21.14 -3.47 -5.93
N LYS A 188 22.05 -3.27 -6.87
CA LYS A 188 23.38 -3.87 -6.87
C LYS A 188 24.09 -3.55 -5.55
N GLY A 189 24.47 -4.58 -4.79
CA GLY A 189 25.17 -4.46 -3.51
C GLY A 189 24.29 -4.67 -2.27
N ILE A 190 22.96 -4.78 -2.42
CA ILE A 190 22.07 -5.17 -1.31
C ILE A 190 22.21 -6.69 -1.09
N CYS A 191 22.64 -7.06 0.11
CA CYS A 191 22.66 -8.46 0.54
C CYS A 191 21.33 -8.78 1.23
N LYS A 192 20.52 -9.66 0.63
CA LYS A 192 19.36 -10.21 1.32
C LYS A 192 19.84 -11.15 2.43
N SER A 193 19.28 -10.98 3.62
CA SER A 193 19.32 -12.01 4.64
C SER A 193 18.77 -13.32 4.08
N TRP A 194 19.27 -14.45 4.57
CA TRP A 194 19.10 -15.84 4.12
C TRP A 194 17.67 -16.33 3.81
N ARG A 195 16.64 -15.49 3.98
CA ARG A 195 15.24 -15.76 3.66
C ARG A 195 14.73 -14.74 2.66
N GLU A 196 14.13 -15.23 1.58
CA GLU A 196 13.77 -14.45 0.38
C GLU A 196 12.75 -13.32 0.61
N ASN A 197 12.11 -13.30 1.79
CA ASN A 197 10.99 -12.42 2.13
C ASN A 197 11.42 -11.03 2.66
N THR A 198 10.52 -10.06 2.54
CA THR A 198 10.66 -8.66 2.99
C THR A 198 10.95 -8.53 4.48
N PHE A 199 10.18 -9.23 5.31
CA PHE A 199 10.23 -9.12 6.77
C PHE A 199 11.63 -9.28 7.39
N PRO A 200 12.37 -10.38 7.19
CA PRO A 200 13.69 -10.54 7.82
C PRO A 200 14.70 -9.48 7.35
N ASN A 201 14.59 -9.00 6.11
CA ASN A 201 15.43 -7.93 5.58
C ASN A 201 15.09 -6.58 6.23
N MET A 202 13.80 -6.28 6.39
CA MET A 202 13.33 -5.07 7.06
C MET A 202 13.67 -5.08 8.56
N VAL A 203 13.61 -6.23 9.23
CA VAL A 203 14.06 -6.37 10.62
C VAL A 203 15.58 -6.11 10.74
N ALA A 204 16.38 -6.63 9.82
CA ALA A 204 17.82 -6.37 9.80
C ALA A 204 18.11 -4.88 9.56
N PHE A 205 17.41 -4.26 8.61
CA PHE A 205 17.60 -2.85 8.27
C PHE A 205 17.14 -1.89 9.38
N LEU A 206 15.98 -2.16 9.99
CA LEU A 206 15.34 -1.24 10.93
C LEU A 206 15.70 -1.50 12.39
N ALA A 207 16.00 -2.74 12.77
CA ALA A 207 16.31 -3.10 14.15
C ALA A 207 17.75 -3.61 14.34
N GLY A 208 18.51 -3.85 13.27
CA GLY A 208 19.86 -4.43 13.36
C GLY A 208 19.82 -5.80 14.03
N ARG A 209 18.81 -6.61 13.73
CA ARG A 209 18.60 -7.96 14.28
C ARG A 209 18.32 -8.95 13.16
N ILE A 210 18.52 -10.23 13.43
CA ILE A 210 18.18 -11.30 12.50
C ILE A 210 16.71 -11.65 12.70
N GLY A 211 15.87 -11.50 11.67
CA GLY A 211 14.46 -11.90 11.74
C GLY A 211 14.31 -13.39 12.06
N TYR A 212 13.31 -13.74 12.87
CA TYR A 212 13.04 -15.10 13.36
C TYR A 212 14.13 -15.70 14.28
N SER A 213 15.08 -14.89 14.75
CA SER A 213 16.08 -15.32 15.74
C SER A 213 15.52 -15.27 17.16
N LYS A 214 16.30 -15.78 18.14
CA LYS A 214 15.96 -15.64 19.57
C LYS A 214 15.85 -14.18 20.02
N ASP A 215 16.57 -13.28 19.37
CA ASP A 215 16.59 -11.84 19.69
C ASP A 215 15.43 -11.08 19.01
N PHE A 216 14.79 -11.71 18.02
CA PHE A 216 13.61 -11.19 17.33
C PHE A 216 12.60 -12.33 17.07
N PRO A 217 11.99 -12.88 18.14
CA PRO A 217 10.98 -13.92 18.00
C PRO A 217 9.72 -13.35 17.35
N VAL A 218 9.13 -14.13 16.47
CA VAL A 218 7.85 -13.80 15.84
C VAL A 218 6.79 -14.66 16.50
N ASP A 219 5.98 -14.05 17.37
CA ASP A 219 4.86 -14.70 18.04
C ASP A 219 3.55 -14.06 17.56
N PRO A 220 2.56 -14.84 17.09
CA PRO A 220 1.26 -14.34 16.68
C PRO A 220 0.48 -13.56 17.76
N ASN A 221 0.88 -13.66 19.02
CA ASN A 221 0.22 -13.00 20.15
C ASN A 221 1.03 -11.83 20.73
N VAL A 222 2.21 -11.53 20.18
CA VAL A 222 3.11 -10.50 20.72
C VAL A 222 3.30 -9.40 19.70
N PHE A 223 3.06 -8.16 20.14
CA PHE A 223 3.30 -6.98 19.32
C PHE A 223 4.78 -6.59 19.26
N PHE A 224 5.18 -5.94 18.18
CA PHE A 224 6.57 -5.58 17.95
C PHE A 224 7.05 -4.33 18.72
N ASP A 225 6.19 -3.65 19.49
CA ASP A 225 6.50 -2.36 20.15
C ASP A 225 7.77 -2.39 21.02
N LYS A 226 8.11 -3.54 21.60
CA LYS A 226 9.26 -3.69 22.50
C LYS A 226 10.60 -3.84 21.77
N HIS A 227 10.59 -4.01 20.45
CA HIS A 227 11.82 -4.18 19.69
C HIS A 227 12.56 -2.86 19.43
N PRO A 228 13.89 -2.90 19.31
CA PRO A 228 14.72 -1.71 19.16
C PRO A 228 14.72 -1.20 17.71
N PHE A 229 13.57 -0.74 17.22
CA PHE A 229 13.50 -0.10 15.91
C PHE A 229 14.20 1.26 15.90
N ILE A 230 14.87 1.57 14.79
CA ILE A 230 15.65 2.79 14.61
C ILE A 230 14.80 4.07 14.72
N TRP A 231 13.55 4.04 14.28
CA TRP A 231 12.63 5.18 14.44
C TRP A 231 12.39 5.55 15.90
N ASN A 232 12.49 4.60 16.85
CA ASN A 232 12.39 4.90 18.28
C ASN A 232 13.58 5.74 18.76
N ASN A 233 14.76 5.53 18.20
CA ASN A 233 15.95 6.32 18.53
C ASN A 233 15.82 7.73 17.96
N PHE A 234 15.39 7.86 16.71
CA PHE A 234 15.12 9.16 16.10
C PHE A 234 14.00 9.93 16.83
N SER A 235 12.94 9.24 17.27
CA SER A 235 11.87 9.85 18.05
C SER A 235 12.37 10.38 19.41
N LYS A 236 13.26 9.64 20.10
CA LYS A 236 13.91 10.09 21.35
C LYS A 236 14.80 11.31 21.15
N ASP A 237 15.45 11.42 19.99
CA ASP A 237 16.25 12.59 19.60
C ASP A 237 15.37 13.79 19.17
N GLY A 238 14.05 13.63 19.21
CA GLY A 238 13.07 14.67 18.88
C GLY A 238 12.85 14.85 17.37
N ALA A 239 13.22 13.86 16.55
CA ALA A 239 12.83 13.83 15.14
C ALA A 239 11.35 13.48 15.00
N VAL A 240 10.69 14.07 14.01
CA VAL A 240 9.34 13.64 13.60
C VAL A 240 9.46 12.38 12.75
N THR A 241 8.65 11.37 13.07
CA THR A 241 8.74 10.04 12.45
C THR A 241 7.53 9.73 11.57
N MET A 242 7.75 9.10 10.41
CA MET A 242 6.70 8.62 9.51
C MET A 242 6.97 7.18 9.05
N TYR A 243 5.93 6.35 9.03
CA TYR A 243 5.94 5.03 8.39
C TYR A 243 4.71 4.84 7.51
N ALA A 244 4.92 4.51 6.24
CA ALA A 244 3.86 4.26 5.27
C ALA A 244 4.12 2.99 4.47
N GLU A 245 3.09 2.15 4.36
CA GLU A 245 3.11 0.92 3.55
C GLU A 245 1.73 0.69 2.92
N ASP A 246 1.70 0.42 1.62
CA ASP A 246 0.51 0.55 0.78
C ASP A 246 -0.41 -0.66 0.71
N TRP A 247 0.06 -1.83 1.17
CA TRP A 247 -0.71 -3.06 1.14
C TRP A 247 -0.99 -3.63 2.54
N PRO A 248 -2.17 -3.37 3.14
CA PRO A 248 -2.44 -3.77 4.52
C PRO A 248 -2.39 -5.28 4.79
N ARG A 249 -2.77 -6.10 3.81
CA ARG A 249 -2.83 -7.57 3.93
C ARG A 249 -1.45 -8.21 3.94
N LEU A 250 -0.54 -7.75 3.10
CA LEU A 250 0.83 -8.26 2.95
C LEU A 250 1.87 -7.25 3.47
N SER A 251 1.49 -6.43 4.46
CA SER A 251 2.40 -5.46 5.06
C SER A 251 3.43 -6.15 5.94
N THR A 252 4.66 -5.66 5.86
CA THR A 252 5.88 -6.25 6.44
C THR A 252 5.68 -6.71 7.88
N PHE A 253 5.12 -5.85 8.74
CA PHE A 253 4.96 -6.13 10.17
C PHE A 253 3.56 -6.61 10.55
N ASN A 254 2.67 -6.87 9.60
CA ASN A 254 1.27 -7.26 9.87
C ASN A 254 0.86 -8.56 9.18
N TYR A 255 1.73 -9.18 8.39
CA TYR A 255 1.45 -10.44 7.72
C TYR A 255 1.50 -11.63 8.69
N ALA A 256 0.33 -12.22 8.97
CA ALA A 256 0.14 -13.36 9.89
C ALA A 256 0.58 -13.09 11.34
N VAL A 257 0.73 -11.82 11.72
CA VAL A 257 1.19 -11.35 13.03
C VAL A 257 0.41 -10.09 13.44
N PRO A 258 0.33 -9.75 14.74
CA PRO A 258 -0.58 -8.69 15.21
C PRO A 258 -0.06 -7.27 14.95
N GLY A 259 1.21 -7.10 14.58
CA GLY A 259 1.81 -5.80 14.29
C GLY A 259 2.17 -5.00 15.52
N PHE A 260 1.73 -3.75 15.57
CA PHE A 260 2.06 -2.82 16.65
C PHE A 260 0.84 -2.50 17.52
N ASN A 261 0.99 -2.53 18.84
CA ASN A 261 -0.08 -2.15 19.76
C ASN A 261 -0.26 -0.63 19.79
N GLN A 262 0.82 0.15 19.77
CA GLN A 262 0.83 1.60 19.64
C GLN A 262 1.28 2.02 18.24
N SER A 263 0.99 3.27 17.84
CA SER A 263 1.49 3.77 16.56
C SER A 263 3.03 3.74 16.60
N PRO A 264 3.71 3.04 15.67
CA PRO A 264 5.17 2.92 15.70
C PRO A 264 5.87 4.24 15.40
N THR A 265 5.18 5.17 14.74
CA THR A 265 5.68 6.51 14.37
C THR A 265 4.62 7.57 14.63
N ASP A 266 5.01 8.85 14.57
CA ASP A 266 4.08 9.99 14.74
C ASP A 266 3.04 10.04 13.61
N HIS A 267 3.46 9.69 12.39
CA HIS A 267 2.64 9.65 11.19
C HIS A 267 2.64 8.23 10.58
N TYR A 268 1.61 7.44 10.90
CA TYR A 268 1.48 6.07 10.45
C TYR A 268 0.37 5.95 9.41
N PHE A 269 0.70 5.63 8.16
CA PHE A 269 -0.26 5.71 7.04
C PHE A 269 -1.22 4.51 6.93
N ARG A 270 -0.92 3.39 7.59
CA ARG A 270 -1.73 2.15 7.56
C ARG A 270 -3.23 2.35 7.80
N PRO A 271 -3.70 3.18 8.76
CA PRO A 271 -5.14 3.36 9.01
C PRO A 271 -5.90 3.89 7.80
N PHE A 272 -5.25 4.66 6.91
CA PHE A 272 -5.86 5.13 5.67
C PHE A 272 -6.21 3.96 4.75
N TYR A 273 -5.25 3.07 4.47
CA TYR A 273 -5.49 1.90 3.61
C TYR A 273 -6.44 0.87 4.24
N LEU A 274 -6.39 0.68 5.56
CA LEU A 274 -7.40 -0.12 6.27
C LEU A 274 -8.81 0.49 6.12
N GLY A 275 -8.92 1.82 6.16
CA GLY A 275 -10.17 2.53 5.88
C GLY A 275 -10.70 2.24 4.48
N ILE A 276 -9.82 2.23 3.46
CA ILE A 276 -10.18 1.88 2.07
C ILE A 276 -10.77 0.46 2.02
N ASN A 277 -10.09 -0.51 2.65
CA ASN A 277 -10.54 -1.89 2.69
C ASN A 277 -11.88 -2.04 3.43
N LYS A 278 -12.08 -1.29 4.52
CA LYS A 278 -13.33 -1.29 5.29
C LYS A 278 -14.51 -0.73 4.49
N MET A 279 -14.28 0.30 3.69
CA MET A 279 -15.29 0.82 2.76
C MET A 279 -15.59 -0.14 1.61
N ARG A 280 -14.61 -0.94 1.18
CA ARG A 280 -14.72 -1.84 0.02
C ARG A 280 -14.56 -3.32 0.42
N LYS A 281 -15.33 -3.76 1.42
CA LYS A 281 -15.16 -5.06 2.12
C LYS A 281 -15.12 -6.32 1.23
N TYR A 282 -15.76 -6.30 0.05
CA TYR A 282 -15.76 -7.44 -0.89
C TYR A 282 -14.73 -7.33 -2.02
N GLN A 283 -14.06 -6.17 -2.13
CA GLN A 283 -13.19 -5.88 -3.26
C GLN A 283 -11.79 -6.46 -3.06
N SER A 284 -11.29 -6.56 -1.83
CA SER A 284 -9.89 -6.97 -1.57
C SER A 284 -9.53 -8.36 -2.09
N THR A 285 -10.42 -9.35 -1.96
CA THR A 285 -10.15 -10.73 -2.43
C THR A 285 -10.27 -10.85 -3.95
N ILE A 286 -11.17 -10.07 -4.56
CA ILE A 286 -11.35 -10.05 -6.01
C ILE A 286 -10.20 -9.28 -6.68
N ASN A 287 -9.66 -8.25 -6.00
CA ASN A 287 -8.59 -7.42 -6.51
C ASN A 287 -7.33 -8.23 -6.86
N GLU A 288 -6.95 -9.22 -6.05
CA GLU A 288 -5.77 -10.07 -6.37
C GLU A 288 -5.97 -10.85 -7.68
N ALA A 289 -7.17 -11.40 -7.89
CA ALA A 289 -7.50 -12.08 -9.15
C ALA A 289 -7.59 -11.12 -10.34
N LEU A 290 -8.09 -9.90 -10.11
CA LEU A 290 -8.15 -8.85 -11.14
C LEU A 290 -6.76 -8.30 -11.49
N LEU A 291 -5.86 -8.16 -10.51
CA LEU A 291 -4.46 -7.77 -10.71
C LEU A 291 -3.74 -8.77 -11.62
N PHE A 292 -4.00 -10.07 -11.44
CA PHE A 292 -3.50 -11.10 -12.34
C PHE A 292 -3.97 -10.89 -13.79
N LEU A 293 -5.24 -10.56 -13.99
CA LEU A 293 -5.79 -10.30 -15.32
C LEU A 293 -5.23 -9.00 -15.92
N GLU A 294 -5.08 -7.94 -15.13
CA GLU A 294 -4.44 -6.69 -15.54
C GLU A 294 -2.99 -6.94 -16.00
N ASN A 295 -2.25 -7.80 -15.30
CA ASN A 295 -0.91 -8.24 -15.70
C ASN A 295 -0.91 -9.09 -16.99
N GLN A 296 -2.06 -9.57 -17.45
CA GLN A 296 -2.17 -10.25 -18.76
C GLN A 296 -2.74 -9.32 -19.84
N ASN A 297 -2.81 -8.01 -19.57
CA ASN A 297 -3.50 -7.01 -20.40
C ASN A 297 -4.99 -7.31 -20.62
N ILE A 298 -5.62 -8.04 -19.69
CA ILE A 298 -7.05 -8.35 -19.71
C ILE A 298 -7.75 -7.38 -18.75
N LYS A 299 -8.43 -6.39 -19.32
CA LYS A 299 -9.17 -5.37 -18.56
C LYS A 299 -10.54 -5.90 -18.14
N VAL A 300 -10.72 -6.14 -16.84
CA VAL A 300 -12.00 -6.51 -16.25
C VAL A 300 -12.54 -5.31 -15.47
N GLY A 301 -13.27 -4.45 -16.18
CA GLY A 301 -13.82 -3.20 -15.66
C GLY A 301 -13.16 -1.96 -16.28
N GLU A 302 -13.69 -0.79 -15.93
CA GLU A 302 -13.23 0.50 -16.45
C GLU A 302 -12.03 1.08 -15.67
N THR A 303 -11.70 0.49 -14.52
CA THR A 303 -10.77 1.05 -13.53
C THR A 303 -9.80 0.00 -13.03
N SER A 304 -8.52 0.33 -12.94
CA SER A 304 -7.51 -0.55 -12.35
C SER A 304 -7.73 -0.74 -10.84
N THR A 305 -7.41 -1.93 -10.37
CA THR A 305 -7.40 -2.31 -8.95
C THR A 305 -6.29 -1.65 -8.13
N LEU A 306 -5.27 -1.13 -8.81
CA LEU A 306 -4.22 -0.28 -8.22
C LEU A 306 -4.71 1.14 -7.92
N CYS A 307 -5.93 1.51 -8.33
CA CYS A 307 -6.49 2.82 -8.08
C CYS A 307 -7.28 2.91 -6.77
N TYR A 308 -7.24 4.09 -6.17
CA TYR A 308 -8.25 4.55 -5.24
C TYR A 308 -8.88 5.85 -5.74
N SER A 309 -10.13 5.76 -6.19
CA SER A 309 -10.87 6.82 -6.88
C SER A 309 -10.15 7.26 -8.16
N ASP A 310 -9.62 8.48 -8.22
CA ASP A 310 -9.02 9.12 -9.39
C ASP A 310 -7.49 9.02 -9.45
N LYS A 311 -6.87 8.36 -8.46
CA LYS A 311 -5.40 8.26 -8.37
C LYS A 311 -4.93 6.83 -8.10
N PRO A 312 -3.76 6.42 -8.64
CA PRO A 312 -3.09 5.21 -8.22
C PRO A 312 -2.70 5.26 -6.73
N LYS A 313 -2.75 4.13 -6.04
CA LYS A 313 -2.49 4.06 -4.59
C LYS A 313 -1.03 4.37 -4.24
N HIS A 314 -0.05 4.02 -5.08
CA HIS A 314 1.36 4.39 -4.86
C HIS A 314 1.54 5.91 -4.90
N VAL A 315 0.83 6.60 -5.80
CA VAL A 315 0.82 8.08 -5.86
C VAL A 315 0.23 8.69 -4.60
N LEU A 316 -0.79 8.07 -3.97
CA LEU A 316 -1.34 8.55 -2.70
C LEU A 316 -0.30 8.50 -1.57
N GLN A 317 0.45 7.40 -1.48
CA GLN A 317 1.52 7.26 -0.49
C GLN A 317 2.66 8.25 -0.74
N LEU A 318 3.09 8.42 -2.00
CA LEU A 318 4.10 9.42 -2.36
C LEU A 318 3.61 10.84 -2.04
N ASP A 319 2.34 11.17 -2.31
CA ASP A 319 1.76 12.47 -1.96
C ASP A 319 1.70 12.69 -0.44
N TYR A 320 1.34 11.66 0.34
CA TYR A 320 1.41 11.72 1.80
C TYR A 320 2.84 12.00 2.28
N PHE A 321 3.85 11.37 1.67
CA PHE A 321 5.25 11.63 1.97
C PHE A 321 5.66 13.07 1.59
N LYS A 322 5.25 13.57 0.42
CA LYS A 322 5.47 14.97 0.01
C LYS A 322 4.86 15.94 1.03
N ARG A 323 3.64 15.68 1.50
CA ARG A 323 2.96 16.50 2.53
C ARG A 323 3.71 16.47 3.86
N PHE A 324 4.19 15.31 4.30
CA PHE A 324 4.99 15.18 5.52
C PHE A 324 6.25 16.05 5.48
N LEU A 325 6.98 16.02 4.35
CA LEU A 325 8.17 16.83 4.17
C LEU A 325 7.87 18.33 4.14
N LYS A 326 6.76 18.74 3.52
CA LYS A 326 6.29 20.13 3.50
C LYS A 326 5.93 20.62 4.91
N SER A 327 5.13 19.86 5.65
CA SER A 327 4.63 20.25 6.97
C SER A 327 5.75 20.43 8.01
N TYR A 328 6.86 19.69 7.85
CA TYR A 328 7.95 19.68 8.82
C TYR A 328 9.28 20.20 8.26
N ARG A 329 9.27 21.06 7.24
CA ARG A 329 10.46 21.51 6.48
C ARG A 329 11.72 21.74 7.35
N ASN A 330 11.58 22.49 8.46
CA ASN A 330 12.70 22.88 9.33
C ASN A 330 12.90 21.99 10.59
N LYS A 331 12.31 20.79 10.62
CA LYS A 331 12.44 19.82 11.73
C LYS A 331 13.32 18.65 11.32
N LEU A 332 13.98 18.00 12.27
CA LEU A 332 14.66 16.72 12.05
C LEU A 332 13.60 15.64 11.75
N LYS A 333 13.82 14.81 10.73
CA LYS A 333 12.83 13.83 10.26
C LYS A 333 13.44 12.43 10.13
N PHE A 334 12.61 11.44 10.38
CA PHE A 334 12.82 10.07 9.95
C PHE A 334 11.57 9.62 9.18
N GLY A 335 11.70 9.33 7.88
CA GLY A 335 10.57 8.89 7.06
C GLY A 335 10.88 7.57 6.39
N LEU A 336 9.99 6.59 6.56
CA LEU A 336 10.02 5.31 5.84
C LEU A 336 8.74 5.17 5.02
N SER A 337 8.89 5.11 3.69
CA SER A 337 7.81 4.79 2.77
C SER A 337 8.17 3.53 2.00
N TRP A 338 7.35 2.50 2.09
CA TRP A 338 7.58 1.19 1.51
C TRP A 338 6.43 0.82 0.58
N LEU A 339 6.70 0.64 -0.71
CA LEU A 339 5.69 0.31 -1.73
C LEU A 339 5.72 -1.20 -1.98
N ASN A 340 4.59 -1.87 -1.71
CA ASN A 340 4.41 -3.30 -1.90
C ASN A 340 3.53 -3.60 -3.09
N GLU A 341 2.33 -3.01 -3.14
CA GLU A 341 1.24 -3.46 -4.03
C GLU A 341 1.64 -3.45 -5.51
N ILE A 342 2.42 -2.45 -5.93
CA ILE A 342 2.84 -2.29 -7.32
C ILE A 342 3.99 -3.21 -7.74
N SER A 343 4.70 -3.84 -6.80
CA SER A 343 5.93 -4.61 -7.11
C SER A 343 5.93 -6.06 -6.63
N HIS A 344 5.03 -6.42 -5.72
CA HIS A 344 5.10 -7.70 -5.01
C HIS A 344 4.77 -8.90 -5.91
N ASP A 345 3.69 -8.83 -6.70
CA ASP A 345 3.26 -9.97 -7.54
C ASP A 345 3.82 -9.91 -8.97
N TYR A 346 4.00 -8.70 -9.53
CA TYR A 346 4.36 -8.50 -10.93
C TYR A 346 5.43 -7.43 -11.12
N VAL A 347 6.63 -7.84 -11.52
CA VAL A 347 7.78 -6.93 -11.71
C VAL A 347 7.53 -5.86 -12.79
N ASN A 348 6.73 -6.17 -13.82
CA ASN A 348 6.49 -5.25 -14.93
C ASN A 348 5.66 -4.02 -14.54
N PHE A 349 4.86 -4.12 -13.47
CA PHE A 349 4.09 -3.00 -12.95
C PHE A 349 4.96 -1.90 -12.34
N ILE A 350 6.19 -2.20 -11.96
CA ILE A 350 7.15 -1.20 -11.47
C ILE A 350 7.39 -0.12 -12.52
N LYS A 351 7.39 -0.47 -13.81
CA LYS A 351 7.53 0.49 -14.90
C LYS A 351 6.41 1.54 -14.91
N LEU A 352 5.21 1.20 -14.40
CA LEU A 352 4.08 2.13 -14.31
C LEU A 352 4.29 3.20 -13.23
N ALA A 353 5.19 2.98 -12.28
CA ALA A 353 5.54 3.96 -11.24
C ALA A 353 6.80 4.77 -11.58
N ASP A 354 7.51 4.46 -12.66
CA ASP A 354 8.82 5.05 -12.95
C ASP A 354 8.75 6.59 -13.07
N ASP A 355 7.79 7.09 -13.86
CA ASP A 355 7.55 8.53 -14.01
C ASP A 355 7.14 9.20 -12.68
N ASP A 356 6.28 8.55 -11.89
CA ASP A 356 5.83 9.07 -10.60
C ASP A 356 6.96 9.12 -9.56
N LEU A 357 7.86 8.13 -9.58
CA LEU A 357 9.05 8.08 -8.74
C LEU A 357 10.07 9.13 -9.17
N LEU A 358 10.27 9.31 -10.48
CA LEU A 358 11.10 10.39 -11.01
C LEU A 358 10.57 11.75 -10.55
N ASP A 359 9.27 12.01 -10.69
CA ASP A 359 8.63 13.23 -10.22
C ASP A 359 8.79 13.45 -8.71
N PHE A 360 8.77 12.37 -7.92
CA PHE A 360 9.06 12.45 -6.49
C PHE A 360 10.52 12.81 -6.21
N LEU A 361 11.48 12.21 -6.90
CA LEU A 361 12.91 12.51 -6.74
C LEU A 361 13.25 13.94 -7.20
N VAL A 362 12.66 14.38 -8.32
CA VAL A 362 12.77 15.77 -8.80
C VAL A 362 12.20 16.73 -7.76
N PHE A 363 11.02 16.45 -7.21
CA PHE A 363 10.45 17.25 -6.11
C PHE A 363 11.38 17.33 -4.89
N LEU A 364 12.02 16.23 -4.49
CA LEU A 364 12.97 16.22 -3.37
C LEU A 364 14.20 17.10 -3.65
N LYS A 365 14.75 17.01 -4.86
CA LYS A 365 15.93 17.75 -5.28
C LYS A 365 15.63 19.25 -5.46
N GLU A 366 14.66 19.60 -6.28
CA GLU A 366 14.29 20.98 -6.59
C GLU A 366 13.66 21.69 -5.39
N GLY A 367 12.95 20.94 -4.54
CA GLY A 367 12.36 21.47 -3.31
C GLY A 367 13.38 21.73 -2.19
N GLY A 368 14.66 21.36 -2.37
CA GLY A 368 15.71 21.50 -1.35
C GLY A 368 15.56 20.54 -0.16
N TYR A 369 14.78 19.47 -0.30
CA TYR A 369 14.54 18.52 0.79
C TYR A 369 15.74 17.58 1.05
N LEU A 370 16.65 17.46 0.07
CA LEU A 370 17.86 16.64 0.16
C LEU A 370 19.09 17.38 0.71
N GLU A 371 19.04 18.71 0.87
CA GLU A 371 20.19 19.49 1.34
C GLU A 371 20.63 19.10 2.76
N LYS A 372 19.66 18.73 3.61
CA LYS A 372 19.86 18.29 4.99
C LYS A 372 19.24 16.91 5.26
N SER A 373 19.14 16.07 4.24
CA SER A 373 18.60 14.73 4.37
C SER A 373 19.43 13.71 3.61
N VAL A 374 19.60 12.52 4.20
CA VAL A 374 20.10 11.35 3.49
C VAL A 374 18.90 10.58 2.96
N LEU A 375 18.86 10.36 1.64
CA LEU A 375 17.87 9.51 1.00
C LEU A 375 18.45 8.11 0.76
N PHE A 376 17.80 7.11 1.32
CA PHE A 376 17.93 5.71 0.91
C PHE A 376 16.79 5.42 -0.06
N PHE A 377 17.16 4.98 -1.27
CA PHE A 377 16.24 4.54 -2.30
C PHE A 377 16.52 3.07 -2.62
#